data_AF-A0A955UGL6-F1
#
_entry.id   AF-A0A955UGL6-F1
#
_cell.length_a   1.000
_cell.length_b   1.000
_cell.length_c   1.000
_cell.angle_alpha   90.00
_cell.angle_beta   90.00
_cell.angle_gamma   90.00
#
_symmetry.space_group_name_H-M   'P 1'
#
loop_
_entity.id
_entity.type
_entity.pdbx_description
1 polymer ?
#
loop_
_entity_poly.entity_id
_entity_poly.type
_entity_poly.pdbx_seq_one_letter_code
_entity_poly.pdbx_strand_id
1 'polypeptide(L)'
;MGDSGGGGRGAGAAGSAPGAVRRNDLGQPIGPAVADWTGARAPSRTSIEGVSCRLEPLEVMRHAQALYDACAEDREGRLFTYLPYGPFESVEDYAAWMRGMCADPDLQPFAIVEAGDGRPVGVASYLRAAPAAGSIEVGHLCYAPALQRTRAATEAMFRMMARAFEEWGYRRYEWKCDALNGPSRAAATRLGFRYEGTFRSHLVTKGRNRDTAWYSIVAGEWPALRRAFEAWLAPGNFDGSGRQRQTLATWMPDSAGAPLVIDV
;
A
#
# COMPACT_ATOMS: atom_id res chain seq x y z
N MET A 1 18.33 17.98 -58.68
CA MET A 1 16.89 18.19 -59.00
C MET A 1 16.13 17.01 -58.47
N GLY A 2 15.17 17.22 -57.56
CA GLY A 2 14.28 16.18 -57.04
C GLY A 2 14.35 15.97 -55.53
N ASP A 3 13.72 16.89 -54.81
CA ASP A 3 13.41 16.86 -53.38
C ASP A 3 12.16 16.02 -53.10
N SER A 4 12.08 15.40 -51.90
CA SER A 4 10.89 15.00 -51.10
C SER A 4 11.27 13.79 -50.24
N GLY A 5 11.32 13.78 -48.89
CA GLY A 5 10.56 14.54 -47.90
C GLY A 5 9.54 13.60 -47.24
N GLY A 6 9.76 13.22 -45.97
CA GLY A 6 8.82 12.32 -45.28
C GLY A 6 9.24 11.92 -43.87
N GLY A 7 9.48 12.89 -42.99
CA GLY A 7 9.73 12.65 -41.57
C GLY A 7 8.44 12.30 -40.82
N GLY A 8 8.34 11.06 -40.32
CA GLY A 8 7.32 10.65 -39.37
C GLY A 8 7.65 11.13 -37.97
N ARG A 9 7.27 12.36 -37.63
CA ARG A 9 7.23 12.82 -36.23
C ARG A 9 6.06 12.13 -35.54
N GLY A 10 6.37 11.32 -34.52
CA GLY A 10 5.38 10.76 -33.61
C GLY A 10 4.52 11.89 -33.04
N ALA A 11 3.21 11.76 -33.22
CA ALA A 11 2.23 12.61 -32.58
C ALA A 11 2.31 12.33 -31.07
N GLY A 12 2.96 13.25 -30.34
CA GLY A 12 2.80 13.34 -28.91
C GLY A 12 1.32 13.50 -28.61
N ALA A 13 0.78 12.62 -27.76
CA ALA A 13 -0.55 12.75 -27.23
C ALA A 13 -0.69 14.14 -26.61
N ALA A 14 -1.46 15.02 -27.28
CA ALA A 14 -1.77 16.33 -26.77
C ALA A 14 -2.48 16.16 -25.42
N GLY A 15 -1.83 16.62 -24.35
CA GLY A 15 -2.45 16.70 -23.04
C GLY A 15 -3.68 17.59 -23.14
N SER A 16 -4.86 17.00 -22.93
CA SER A 16 -6.09 17.76 -22.75
C SER A 16 -5.91 18.77 -21.61
N ALA A 17 -6.32 20.01 -21.87
CA ALA A 17 -6.24 21.09 -20.89
C ALA A 17 -6.92 20.70 -19.56
N PRO A 18 -6.37 21.11 -18.40
CA PRO A 18 -7.04 20.90 -17.12
C PRO A 18 -8.33 21.74 -17.08
N GLY A 19 -9.48 21.09 -16.95
CA GLY A 19 -10.72 21.76 -16.51
C GLY A 19 -11.97 21.63 -17.39
N ALA A 20 -11.93 21.01 -18.57
CA ALA A 20 -13.16 20.77 -19.33
C ALA A 20 -13.88 19.50 -18.82
N VAL A 21 -15.03 19.66 -18.17
CA VAL A 21 -15.90 18.55 -17.77
C VAL A 21 -16.38 17.83 -19.04
N ARG A 22 -15.98 16.56 -19.21
CA ARG A 22 -16.48 15.74 -20.32
C ARG A 22 -17.96 15.50 -20.13
N ARG A 23 -18.72 15.46 -21.22
CA ARG A 23 -20.15 15.15 -21.20
C ARG A 23 -20.46 13.95 -22.10
N ASN A 24 -21.47 13.16 -21.75
CA ASN A 24 -21.98 12.09 -22.61
C ASN A 24 -22.95 12.65 -23.68
N ASP A 25 -23.50 11.77 -24.52
CA ASP A 25 -24.44 12.13 -25.60
C ASP A 25 -25.75 12.77 -25.09
N LEU A 26 -26.05 12.64 -23.79
CA LEU A 26 -27.19 13.26 -23.11
C LEU A 26 -26.83 14.61 -22.46
N GLY A 27 -25.59 15.09 -22.62
CA GLY A 27 -25.10 16.31 -21.99
C GLY A 27 -24.78 16.18 -20.50
N GLN A 28 -24.75 14.98 -19.92
CA GLN A 28 -24.45 14.78 -18.49
C GLN A 28 -22.94 14.77 -18.24
N PRO A 29 -22.44 15.34 -17.13
CA PRO A 29 -21.01 15.32 -16.80
C PRO A 29 -20.54 13.88 -16.54
N ILE A 30 -19.38 13.53 -17.10
CA ILE A 30 -18.72 12.23 -16.95
C ILE A 30 -17.24 12.41 -16.66
N GLY A 31 -16.64 11.39 -16.04
CA GLY A 31 -15.22 11.38 -15.73
C GLY A 31 -14.28 11.39 -16.96
N PRO A 32 -12.98 11.64 -16.73
CA PRO A 32 -11.97 11.52 -17.79
C PRO A 32 -11.96 10.09 -18.37
N ALA A 33 -11.67 9.98 -19.67
CA ALA A 33 -11.52 8.67 -20.29
C ALA A 33 -10.29 7.97 -19.73
N VAL A 34 -10.39 6.66 -19.53
CA VAL A 34 -9.24 5.79 -19.29
C VAL A 34 -8.97 5.06 -20.59
N ALA A 35 -8.26 5.73 -21.50
CA ALA A 35 -7.96 5.18 -22.82
C ALA A 35 -7.28 3.82 -22.67
N ASP A 36 -7.67 2.88 -23.53
CA ASP A 36 -7.06 1.54 -23.64
C ASP A 36 -7.06 0.71 -22.35
N TRP A 37 -8.01 0.97 -21.43
CA TRP A 37 -8.13 0.20 -20.19
C TRP A 37 -8.64 -1.22 -20.43
N THR A 38 -7.78 -2.22 -20.17
CA THR A 38 -8.11 -3.65 -20.27
C THR A 38 -8.13 -4.37 -18.92
N GLY A 39 -7.96 -3.64 -17.81
CA GLY A 39 -7.76 -4.22 -16.47
C GLY A 39 -6.30 -4.29 -16.05
N ALA A 40 -6.08 -4.35 -14.74
CA ALA A 40 -4.78 -4.68 -14.11
C ALA A 40 -4.51 -6.19 -14.16
N ARG A 41 -3.26 -6.58 -13.95
CA ARG A 41 -2.88 -8.00 -13.78
C ARG A 41 -3.33 -8.50 -12.41
N ALA A 42 -3.75 -9.76 -12.34
CA ALA A 42 -4.01 -10.41 -11.06
C ALA A 42 -2.73 -10.46 -10.21
N PRO A 43 -2.82 -10.21 -8.89
CA PRO A 43 -1.66 -10.19 -8.02
C PRO A 43 -1.11 -11.60 -7.80
N SER A 44 0.21 -11.73 -7.70
CA SER A 44 0.90 -13.01 -7.49
C SER A 44 1.75 -13.03 -6.22
N ARG A 45 1.97 -14.23 -5.66
CA ARG A 45 2.80 -14.46 -4.46
C ARG A 45 4.28 -14.69 -4.83
N THR A 46 4.91 -13.69 -5.42
CA THR A 46 6.37 -13.70 -5.70
C THR A 46 7.10 -12.84 -4.67
N SER A 47 8.32 -13.21 -4.29
CA SER A 47 9.12 -12.40 -3.35
C SER A 47 9.34 -10.98 -3.88
N ILE A 48 9.33 -9.98 -2.98
CA ILE A 48 9.82 -8.63 -3.30
C ILE A 48 11.11 -8.35 -2.57
N GLU A 49 12.13 -7.97 -3.32
CA GLU A 49 13.41 -7.58 -2.77
C GLU A 49 13.45 -6.08 -2.39
N GLY A 50 14.21 -5.80 -1.34
CA GLY A 50 14.54 -4.47 -0.87
C GLY A 50 15.92 -4.46 -0.21
N VAL A 51 16.34 -3.29 0.26
CA VAL A 51 17.68 -3.10 0.87
C VAL A 51 17.65 -3.42 2.36
N SER A 52 16.65 -2.94 3.09
CA SER A 52 16.50 -3.13 4.54
C SER A 52 15.56 -4.27 4.93
N CYS A 53 14.73 -4.73 3.99
CA CYS A 53 13.88 -5.89 4.16
C CYS A 53 13.57 -6.53 2.81
N ARG A 54 13.08 -7.76 2.85
CA ARG A 54 12.40 -8.43 1.74
C ARG A 54 11.02 -8.91 2.17
N LEU A 55 10.10 -9.03 1.22
CA LEU A 55 8.78 -9.61 1.45
C LEU A 55 8.73 -10.99 0.81
N GLU A 56 8.61 -12.02 1.63
CA GLU A 56 8.54 -13.40 1.17
C GLU A 56 7.08 -13.88 1.22
N PRO A 57 6.62 -14.68 0.25
CA PRO A 57 5.30 -15.33 0.34
C PRO A 57 5.13 -15.98 1.70
N LEU A 58 3.98 -15.76 2.36
CA LEU A 58 3.78 -16.25 3.72
C LEU A 58 3.70 -17.79 3.73
N GLU A 59 4.71 -18.43 4.30
CA GLU A 59 4.78 -19.88 4.50
C GLU A 59 4.71 -20.27 5.98
N VAL A 60 3.77 -21.13 6.34
CA VAL A 60 3.49 -21.52 7.74
C VAL A 60 4.69 -22.19 8.40
N MET A 61 5.26 -23.22 7.76
CA MET A 61 6.38 -23.98 8.31
C MET A 61 7.64 -23.14 8.50
N ARG A 62 7.79 -22.08 7.69
CA ARG A 62 8.98 -21.24 7.68
C ARG A 62 8.86 -20.04 8.60
N HIS A 63 7.66 -19.45 8.72
CA HIS A 63 7.49 -18.14 9.36
C HIS A 63 6.72 -18.16 10.67
N ALA A 64 5.87 -19.17 10.94
CA ALA A 64 4.94 -19.12 12.07
C ALA A 64 5.63 -18.92 13.43
N GLN A 65 6.64 -19.73 13.74
CA GLN A 65 7.38 -19.62 15.00
C GLN A 65 8.02 -18.24 15.17
N ALA A 66 8.84 -17.82 14.20
CA ALA A 66 9.57 -16.56 14.30
C ALA A 66 8.65 -15.34 14.36
N LEU A 67 7.54 -15.34 13.59
CA LEU A 67 6.57 -14.25 13.64
C LEU A 67 5.78 -14.24 14.95
N TYR A 68 5.44 -15.41 15.50
CA TYR A 68 4.80 -15.51 16.82
C TYR A 68 5.72 -14.94 17.91
N ASP A 69 6.99 -15.35 17.93
CA ASP A 69 8.00 -14.87 18.89
C ASP A 69 8.23 -13.36 18.75
N ALA A 70 8.30 -12.84 17.52
CA ALA A 70 8.44 -11.41 17.27
C ALA A 70 7.21 -10.63 17.76
N CYS A 71 5.99 -11.14 17.59
CA CYS A 71 4.78 -10.50 18.13
C CYS A 71 4.75 -10.51 19.67
N ALA A 72 5.31 -11.54 20.31
CA ALA A 72 5.36 -11.67 21.77
C ALA A 72 6.30 -10.65 22.45
N GLU A 73 7.13 -9.93 21.67
CA GLU A 73 7.89 -8.78 22.16
C GLU A 73 6.99 -7.61 22.61
N ASP A 74 5.72 -7.56 22.14
CA ASP A 74 4.74 -6.58 22.61
C ASP A 74 4.20 -6.97 24.00
N ARG A 75 4.95 -6.57 25.03
CA ARG A 75 4.61 -6.84 26.44
C ARG A 75 3.34 -6.14 26.91
N GLU A 76 2.87 -5.12 26.19
CA GLU A 76 1.68 -4.34 26.54
C GLU A 76 0.41 -4.85 25.83
N GLY A 77 0.52 -5.84 24.94
CA GLY A 77 -0.62 -6.47 24.25
C GLY A 77 -1.39 -5.53 23.31
N ARG A 78 -0.75 -4.47 22.81
CA ARG A 78 -1.37 -3.44 21.97
C ARG A 78 -1.54 -3.87 20.51
N LEU A 79 -0.68 -4.74 19.99
CA LEU A 79 -0.53 -5.09 18.57
C LEU A 79 -1.84 -5.52 17.93
N PHE A 80 -2.60 -6.39 18.62
CA PHE A 80 -3.83 -6.97 18.10
C PHE A 80 -5.08 -6.14 18.41
N THR A 81 -4.95 -4.98 19.05
CA THR A 81 -6.10 -4.17 19.52
C THR A 81 -7.09 -3.88 18.39
N TYR A 82 -6.61 -3.51 17.21
CA TYR A 82 -7.45 -3.11 16.07
C TYR A 82 -7.48 -4.13 14.92
N LEU A 83 -6.76 -5.25 15.08
CA LEU A 83 -6.79 -6.35 14.12
C LEU A 83 -8.01 -7.24 14.41
N PRO A 84 -8.68 -7.80 13.38
CA PRO A 84 -9.87 -8.62 13.57
C PRO A 84 -9.56 -10.00 14.18
N TYR A 85 -8.27 -10.35 14.30
CA TYR A 85 -7.73 -11.58 14.87
C TYR A 85 -6.79 -11.27 16.04
N GLY A 86 -6.30 -12.32 16.67
CA GLY A 86 -5.39 -12.25 17.82
C GLY A 86 -6.04 -11.67 19.08
N PRO A 87 -5.30 -11.62 20.21
CA PRO A 87 -3.98 -12.24 20.39
C PRO A 87 -4.04 -13.77 20.30
N PHE A 88 -2.89 -14.41 20.24
CA PHE A 88 -2.75 -15.87 20.13
C PHE A 88 -2.08 -16.39 21.40
N GLU A 89 -2.56 -17.51 21.94
CA GLU A 89 -2.05 -18.08 23.20
C GLU A 89 -0.84 -18.99 22.96
N SER A 90 -0.71 -19.52 21.75
CA SER A 90 0.34 -20.47 21.37
C SER A 90 0.81 -20.24 19.93
N VAL A 91 1.97 -20.80 19.59
CA VAL A 91 2.44 -20.83 18.20
C VAL A 91 1.53 -21.67 17.31
N GLU A 92 0.89 -22.70 17.87
CA GLU A 92 -0.08 -23.55 17.18
C GLU A 92 -1.32 -22.75 16.74
N ASP A 93 -1.83 -21.86 17.59
CA ASP A 93 -2.95 -20.96 17.28
C ASP A 93 -2.55 -19.95 16.19
N TYR A 94 -1.34 -19.38 16.30
CA TYR A 94 -0.80 -18.47 15.30
C TYR A 94 -0.63 -19.17 13.95
N ALA A 95 -0.11 -20.40 13.95
CA ALA A 95 0.05 -21.22 12.75
C ALA A 95 -1.31 -21.62 12.15
N ALA A 96 -2.34 -21.87 12.97
CA ALA A 96 -3.69 -22.13 12.49
C ALA A 96 -4.30 -20.92 11.77
N TRP A 97 -4.17 -19.73 12.36
CA TRP A 97 -4.59 -18.49 11.70
C TRP A 97 -3.82 -18.24 10.40
N MET A 98 -2.50 -18.45 10.41
CA MET A 98 -1.66 -18.29 9.23
C MET A 98 -2.06 -19.25 8.11
N ARG A 99 -2.37 -20.52 8.43
CA ARG A 99 -2.90 -21.49 7.46
C ARG A 99 -4.18 -20.96 6.78
N GLY A 100 -5.08 -20.35 7.55
CA GLY A 100 -6.28 -19.70 7.02
C GLY A 100 -5.93 -18.58 6.03
N MET A 101 -5.01 -17.68 6.39
CA MET A 101 -4.57 -16.61 5.49
C MET A 101 -3.94 -17.13 4.19
N CYS A 102 -3.10 -18.16 4.28
CA CYS A 102 -2.43 -18.74 3.11
C CYS A 102 -3.41 -19.46 2.18
N ALA A 103 -4.48 -20.07 2.73
CA ALA A 103 -5.49 -20.80 1.97
C ALA A 103 -6.54 -19.88 1.32
N ASP A 104 -6.68 -18.64 1.78
CA ASP A 104 -7.63 -17.68 1.23
C ASP A 104 -7.17 -17.20 -0.18
N PRO A 105 -7.96 -17.42 -1.24
CA PRO A 105 -7.60 -17.01 -2.60
C PRO A 105 -7.66 -15.48 -2.81
N ASP A 106 -8.40 -14.75 -1.97
CA ASP A 106 -8.52 -13.29 -2.05
C ASP A 106 -7.37 -12.56 -1.36
N LEU A 107 -6.53 -13.29 -0.61
CA LEU A 107 -5.35 -12.78 0.05
C LEU A 107 -4.07 -13.11 -0.71
N GLN A 108 -3.14 -12.16 -0.71
CA GLN A 108 -1.76 -12.36 -1.14
C GLN A 108 -0.83 -12.02 0.04
N PRO A 109 -0.68 -12.94 1.01
CA PRO A 109 0.02 -12.67 2.25
C PRO A 109 1.54 -12.82 2.09
N PHE A 110 2.27 -11.94 2.77
CA PHE A 110 3.72 -11.89 2.82
C PHE A 110 4.22 -11.79 4.26
N ALA A 111 5.31 -12.50 4.54
CA ALA A 111 6.17 -12.21 5.69
C ALA A 111 7.13 -11.07 5.32
N ILE A 112 7.27 -10.09 6.21
CA ILE A 112 8.30 -9.05 6.11
C ILE A 112 9.52 -9.56 6.87
N VAL A 113 10.61 -9.75 6.15
CA VAL A 113 11.85 -10.31 6.70
C VAL A 113 12.94 -9.25 6.68
N GLU A 114 13.51 -8.95 7.85
CA GLU A 114 14.57 -7.96 7.98
C GLU A 114 15.85 -8.45 7.28
N ALA A 115 16.54 -7.55 6.58
CA ALA A 115 17.73 -7.90 5.82
C ALA A 115 18.97 -8.17 6.69
N GLY A 116 18.99 -7.66 7.93
CA GLY A 116 20.15 -7.77 8.84
C GLY A 116 20.37 -9.19 9.34
N ASP A 117 19.41 -9.74 10.08
CA ASP A 117 19.49 -11.07 10.70
C ASP A 117 18.64 -12.12 9.97
N GLY A 118 17.88 -11.72 8.93
CA GLY A 118 17.00 -12.60 8.18
C GLY A 118 15.74 -13.01 8.95
N ARG A 119 15.40 -12.33 10.04
CA ARG A 119 14.26 -12.68 10.90
C ARG A 119 12.94 -12.15 10.34
N PRO A 120 11.88 -12.99 10.27
CA PRO A 120 10.52 -12.53 10.02
C PRO A 120 10.03 -11.62 11.16
N VAL A 121 9.67 -10.39 10.85
CA VAL A 121 9.31 -9.33 11.82
C VAL A 121 7.97 -8.66 11.52
N GLY A 122 7.20 -9.19 10.57
CA GLY A 122 5.84 -8.72 10.35
C GLY A 122 5.10 -9.47 9.25
N VAL A 123 3.81 -9.17 9.14
CA VAL A 123 2.91 -9.67 8.09
C VAL A 123 2.26 -8.48 7.39
N ALA A 124 2.09 -8.61 6.08
CA ALA A 124 1.28 -7.74 5.25
C ALA A 124 0.61 -8.55 4.14
N SER A 125 -0.54 -8.14 3.65
CA SER A 125 -1.22 -8.79 2.54
C SER A 125 -1.77 -7.77 1.57
N TYR A 126 -1.74 -8.08 0.27
CA TYR A 126 -2.74 -7.50 -0.61
C TYR A 126 -4.06 -8.24 -0.44
N LEU A 127 -5.16 -7.53 -0.60
CA LEU A 127 -6.51 -8.09 -0.50
C LEU A 127 -7.50 -7.26 -1.32
N ARG A 128 -8.71 -7.80 -1.49
CA ARG A 128 -9.81 -7.15 -2.22
C ARG A 128 -9.37 -6.59 -3.58
N ALA A 129 -8.55 -7.38 -4.28
CA ALA A 129 -8.10 -7.04 -5.60
C ALA A 129 -9.29 -7.06 -6.56
N ALA A 130 -9.50 -5.96 -7.30
CA ALA A 130 -10.46 -5.88 -8.39
C ALA A 130 -9.71 -5.55 -9.69
N PRO A 131 -9.09 -6.55 -10.36
CA PRO A 131 -8.25 -6.32 -11.54
C PRO A 131 -8.97 -5.56 -12.65
N ALA A 132 -10.25 -5.88 -12.91
CA ALA A 132 -11.06 -5.20 -13.92
C ALA A 132 -11.23 -3.70 -13.66
N ALA A 133 -11.27 -3.27 -12.39
CA ALA A 133 -11.35 -1.85 -12.01
C ALA A 133 -9.97 -1.23 -11.74
N GLY A 134 -8.94 -2.05 -11.54
CA GLY A 134 -7.59 -1.59 -11.23
C GLY A 134 -7.47 -1.05 -9.80
N SER A 135 -8.23 -1.59 -8.84
CA SER A 135 -8.10 -1.25 -7.41
C SER A 135 -7.63 -2.44 -6.58
N ILE A 136 -6.72 -2.20 -5.64
CA ILE A 136 -6.25 -3.22 -4.68
C ILE A 136 -6.01 -2.59 -3.32
N GLU A 137 -6.22 -3.35 -2.25
CA GLU A 137 -5.97 -2.91 -0.88
C GLU A 137 -4.69 -3.53 -0.34
N VAL A 138 -4.02 -2.83 0.57
CA VAL A 138 -3.06 -3.40 1.50
C VAL A 138 -3.64 -3.44 2.91
N GLY A 139 -3.50 -4.59 3.54
CA GLY A 139 -4.09 -4.86 4.85
C GLY A 139 -3.42 -6.03 5.53
N HIS A 140 -4.06 -6.55 6.58
CA HIS A 140 -3.46 -7.54 7.49
C HIS A 140 -2.08 -7.12 8.01
N LEU A 141 -1.87 -5.81 8.17
CA LEU A 141 -0.62 -5.22 8.60
C LEU A 141 -0.40 -5.49 10.09
N CYS A 142 0.46 -6.44 10.39
CA CYS A 142 0.88 -6.78 11.75
C CYS A 142 2.41 -6.65 11.81
N TYR A 143 2.90 -5.49 12.24
CA TYR A 143 4.34 -5.23 12.36
C TYR A 143 4.76 -5.48 13.80
N ALA A 144 5.63 -6.46 14.03
CA ALA A 144 6.18 -6.72 15.35
C ALA A 144 6.93 -5.49 15.88
N PRO A 145 7.12 -5.32 17.20
CA PRO A 145 7.78 -4.15 17.77
C PRO A 145 9.11 -3.80 17.11
N ALA A 146 9.96 -4.79 16.82
CA ALA A 146 11.24 -4.60 16.13
C ALA A 146 11.12 -3.97 14.73
N LEU A 147 9.99 -4.17 14.02
CA LEU A 147 9.75 -3.58 12.70
C LEU A 147 9.17 -2.16 12.78
N GLN A 148 8.45 -1.82 13.84
CA GLN A 148 7.72 -0.56 13.91
C GLN A 148 8.65 0.66 13.90
N ARG A 149 8.29 1.66 13.10
CA ARG A 149 9.04 2.93 12.95
C ARG A 149 10.49 2.77 12.46
N THR A 150 10.81 1.67 11.77
CA THR A 150 12.12 1.45 11.15
C THR A 150 12.14 1.83 9.66
N ARG A 151 13.34 1.83 9.08
CA ARG A 151 13.54 1.91 7.62
C ARG A 151 12.86 0.75 6.90
N ALA A 152 13.01 -0.47 7.42
CA ALA A 152 12.40 -1.68 6.88
C ALA A 152 10.87 -1.59 6.79
N ALA A 153 10.18 -1.07 7.81
CA ALA A 153 8.72 -0.90 7.74
C ALA A 153 8.28 0.02 6.60
N THR A 154 9.00 1.12 6.40
CA THR A 154 8.68 2.08 5.32
C THR A 154 9.06 1.51 3.95
N GLU A 155 10.20 0.81 3.84
CA GLU A 155 10.59 0.14 2.61
C GLU A 155 9.61 -0.96 2.22
N ALA A 156 9.14 -1.77 3.17
CA ALA A 156 8.19 -2.84 2.89
C ALA A 156 6.93 -2.31 2.21
N MET A 157 6.36 -1.23 2.75
CA MET A 157 5.19 -0.57 2.17
C MET A 157 5.49 0.07 0.81
N PHE A 158 6.63 0.74 0.67
CA PHE A 158 7.07 1.30 -0.62
C PHE A 158 7.15 0.23 -1.72
N ARG A 159 7.78 -0.91 -1.42
CA ARG A 159 7.91 -2.03 -2.34
C ARG A 159 6.55 -2.63 -2.70
N MET A 160 5.64 -2.72 -1.74
CA MET A 160 4.28 -3.19 -2.01
C MET A 160 3.50 -2.23 -2.91
N MET A 161 3.59 -0.91 -2.69
CA MET A 161 3.01 0.10 -3.58
C MET A 161 3.60 0.03 -4.98
N ALA A 162 4.94 -0.03 -5.09
CA ALA A 162 5.64 -0.08 -6.35
C ALA A 162 5.20 -1.27 -7.20
N ARG A 163 5.09 -2.47 -6.61
CA ARG A 163 4.59 -3.64 -7.34
C ARG A 163 3.15 -3.47 -7.83
N ALA A 164 2.26 -2.94 -7.00
CA ALA A 164 0.87 -2.73 -7.41
C ALA A 164 0.75 -1.77 -8.60
N PHE A 165 1.46 -0.64 -8.57
CA PHE A 165 1.40 0.37 -9.63
C PHE A 165 2.20 -0.02 -10.88
N GLU A 166 3.42 -0.54 -10.72
CA GLU A 166 4.39 -0.70 -11.81
C GLU A 166 4.35 -2.07 -12.47
N GLU A 167 4.19 -3.14 -11.69
CA GLU A 167 4.21 -4.51 -12.21
C GLU A 167 2.82 -4.98 -12.63
N TRP A 168 1.82 -4.66 -11.80
CA TRP A 168 0.46 -5.14 -11.99
C TRP A 168 -0.47 -4.11 -12.65
N GLY A 169 -0.07 -2.84 -12.74
CA GLY A 169 -0.83 -1.80 -13.45
C GLY A 169 -2.10 -1.37 -12.72
N TYR A 170 -2.17 -1.52 -11.40
CA TYR A 170 -3.28 -0.99 -10.61
C TYR A 170 -3.30 0.55 -10.67
N ARG A 171 -4.50 1.11 -10.69
CA ARG A 171 -4.74 2.56 -10.75
C ARG A 171 -5.09 3.17 -9.40
N ARG A 172 -5.40 2.33 -8.41
CA ARG A 172 -5.79 2.71 -7.06
C ARG A 172 -5.25 1.70 -6.04
N TYR A 173 -4.60 2.23 -5.01
CA TYR A 173 -4.07 1.47 -3.88
C TYR A 173 -4.73 1.94 -2.58
N GLU A 174 -5.39 1.05 -1.86
CA GLU A 174 -6.23 1.38 -0.70
C GLU A 174 -5.54 1.03 0.63
N TRP A 175 -5.76 1.88 1.62
CA TRP A 175 -5.47 1.58 3.03
C TRP A 175 -6.73 1.82 3.86
N LYS A 176 -7.06 0.87 4.75
CA LYS A 176 -8.19 0.99 5.67
C LYS A 176 -7.80 0.63 7.07
N CYS A 177 -8.37 1.35 8.02
CA CYS A 177 -8.19 1.04 9.42
C CYS A 177 -9.44 1.40 10.22
N ASP A 178 -9.51 0.88 11.44
CA ASP A 178 -10.44 1.40 12.45
C ASP A 178 -10.21 2.91 12.61
N ALA A 179 -11.27 3.71 12.63
CA ALA A 179 -11.21 5.17 12.76
C ALA A 179 -10.56 5.62 14.09
N LEU A 180 -10.62 4.76 15.12
CA LEU A 180 -9.97 4.95 16.42
C LEU A 180 -8.51 4.49 16.42
N ASN A 181 -8.01 3.82 15.38
CA ASN A 181 -6.60 3.43 15.28
C ASN A 181 -5.75 4.61 14.81
N GLY A 182 -5.48 5.54 15.75
CA GLY A 182 -4.64 6.72 15.53
C GLY A 182 -3.28 6.41 14.89
N PRO A 183 -2.51 5.41 15.38
CA PRO A 183 -1.24 5.04 14.76
C PRO A 183 -1.34 4.61 13.30
N SER A 184 -2.35 3.80 12.92
CA SER A 184 -2.55 3.38 11.54
C SER A 184 -2.95 4.53 10.63
N ARG A 185 -3.82 5.44 11.10
CA ARG A 185 -4.18 6.66 10.38
C ARG A 185 -2.99 7.56 10.14
N ALA A 186 -2.15 7.78 11.17
CA ALA A 186 -0.94 8.56 11.04
C ALA A 186 0.07 7.93 10.07
N ALA A 187 0.17 6.59 10.06
CA ALA A 187 1.00 5.87 9.10
C ALA A 187 0.51 6.07 7.65
N ALA A 188 -0.80 5.90 7.40
CA ALA A 188 -1.39 6.11 6.08
C ALA A 188 -1.08 7.53 5.55
N THR A 189 -1.33 8.56 6.36
CA THR A 189 -1.03 9.96 5.99
C THR A 189 0.48 10.17 5.75
N ARG A 190 1.35 9.68 6.65
CA ARG A 190 2.81 9.79 6.51
C ARG A 190 3.31 9.14 5.22
N LEU A 191 2.67 8.06 4.78
CA LEU A 191 3.04 7.30 3.59
C LEU A 191 2.45 7.87 2.29
N GLY A 192 1.74 9.01 2.36
CA GLY A 192 1.21 9.71 1.21
C GLY A 192 -0.21 9.31 0.79
N PHE A 193 -0.88 8.44 1.56
CA PHE A 193 -2.29 8.14 1.31
C PHE A 193 -3.18 9.35 1.65
N ARG A 194 -4.18 9.60 0.82
CA ARG A 194 -5.18 10.65 1.00
C ARG A 194 -6.43 10.09 1.64
N TYR A 195 -6.95 10.75 2.67
CA TYR A 195 -8.19 10.38 3.33
C TYR A 195 -9.41 10.66 2.44
N GLU A 196 -10.33 9.71 2.35
CA GLU A 196 -11.51 9.81 1.47
C GLU A 196 -12.84 9.77 2.22
N GLY A 197 -12.83 9.33 3.48
CA GLY A 197 -14.04 9.28 4.28
C GLY A 197 -14.02 8.19 5.34
N THR A 198 -15.07 8.17 6.15
CA THR A 198 -15.28 7.16 7.17
C THR A 198 -16.64 6.49 6.95
N PHE A 199 -16.61 5.17 6.81
CA PHE A 199 -17.82 4.37 6.82
C PHE A 199 -18.21 4.14 8.27
N ARG A 200 -19.30 4.78 8.71
CA ARG A 200 -19.87 4.62 10.06
C ARG A 200 -20.52 3.26 10.18
N SER A 201 -20.33 2.60 11.31
CA SER A 201 -20.87 1.27 11.60
C SER A 201 -20.58 0.24 10.50
N HIS A 202 -19.36 0.31 9.95
CA HIS A 202 -18.95 -0.55 8.85
C HIS A 202 -18.85 -2.01 9.27
N LEU A 203 -18.32 -2.29 10.47
CA LEU A 203 -18.11 -3.65 10.97
C LEU A 203 -18.41 -3.76 12.47
N VAL A 204 -18.69 -4.98 12.93
CA VAL A 204 -18.57 -5.37 14.34
C VAL A 204 -17.35 -6.26 14.46
N THR A 205 -16.36 -5.86 15.24
CA THR A 205 -15.11 -6.61 15.45
C THR A 205 -14.85 -6.75 16.94
N LYS A 206 -14.57 -7.97 17.42
CA LYS A 206 -14.34 -8.25 18.85
C LYS A 206 -15.46 -7.69 19.76
N GLY A 207 -16.72 -7.86 19.33
CA GLY A 207 -17.90 -7.44 20.08
C GLY A 207 -18.18 -5.92 20.11
N ARG A 208 -17.45 -5.11 19.36
CA ARG A 208 -17.62 -3.64 19.34
C ARG A 208 -17.79 -3.07 17.92
N ASN A 209 -18.46 -1.92 17.82
CA ASN A 209 -18.58 -1.16 16.58
C ASN A 209 -17.21 -0.73 16.06
N ARG A 210 -17.01 -0.85 14.75
CA ARG A 210 -15.87 -0.30 14.03
C ARG A 210 -16.36 0.59 12.91
N ASP A 211 -16.09 1.88 13.06
CA ASP A 211 -16.08 2.83 11.96
C ASP A 211 -14.77 2.65 11.19
N THR A 212 -14.82 2.66 9.86
CA THR A 212 -13.62 2.42 9.03
C THR A 212 -13.23 3.68 8.30
N ALA A 213 -12.02 4.18 8.57
CA ALA A 213 -11.41 5.27 7.83
C ALA A 213 -10.76 4.72 6.55
N TRP A 214 -11.07 5.34 5.42
CA TRP A 214 -10.59 4.97 4.09
C TRP A 214 -9.58 5.98 3.58
N TYR A 215 -8.49 5.45 3.02
CA TYR A 215 -7.46 6.23 2.37
C TYR A 215 -7.05 5.58 1.04
N SER A 216 -6.53 6.38 0.11
CA SER A 216 -6.02 5.86 -1.16
C SER A 216 -4.79 6.60 -1.68
N ILE A 217 -4.08 5.95 -2.60
CA ILE A 217 -3.17 6.56 -3.55
C ILE A 217 -3.67 6.18 -4.95
N VAL A 218 -3.70 7.13 -5.88
CA VAL A 218 -4.03 6.85 -7.29
C VAL A 218 -2.80 6.91 -8.19
N ALA A 219 -2.86 6.27 -9.36
CA ALA A 219 -1.72 6.14 -10.27
C ALA A 219 -1.09 7.48 -10.69
N GLY A 220 -1.87 8.57 -10.77
CA GLY A 220 -1.35 9.90 -11.08
C GLY A 220 -0.44 10.48 -9.98
N GLU A 221 -0.59 10.03 -8.74
CA GLU A 221 0.20 10.48 -7.58
C GLU A 221 1.49 9.66 -7.41
N TRP A 222 1.48 8.41 -7.88
CA TRP A 222 2.57 7.46 -7.70
C TRP A 222 3.95 7.96 -8.16
N PRO A 223 4.13 8.59 -9.34
CA PRO A 223 5.46 9.02 -9.77
C PRO A 223 6.13 10.02 -8.82
N ALA A 224 5.36 10.91 -8.19
CA ALA A 224 5.88 11.87 -7.22
C ALA A 224 6.18 11.19 -5.88
N LEU A 225 5.26 10.34 -5.40
CA LEU A 225 5.46 9.55 -4.18
C LEU A 225 6.69 8.65 -4.30
N ARG A 226 6.85 7.95 -5.42
CA ARG A 226 8.02 7.11 -5.69
C ARG A 226 9.33 7.86 -5.49
N ARG A 227 9.47 9.05 -6.11
CA ARG A 227 10.68 9.88 -5.94
C ARG A 227 10.92 10.26 -4.48
N ALA A 228 9.85 10.57 -3.75
CA ALA A 228 9.93 10.89 -2.33
C ALA A 228 10.45 9.70 -1.50
N PHE A 229 9.91 8.50 -1.74
CA PHE A 229 10.35 7.27 -1.09
C PHE A 229 11.78 6.91 -1.46
N GLU A 230 12.17 6.99 -2.74
CA GLU A 230 13.54 6.71 -3.19
C GLU A 230 14.55 7.67 -2.56
N ALA A 231 14.23 8.97 -2.48
CA ALA A 231 15.08 9.95 -1.81
C ALA A 231 15.19 9.67 -0.30
N TRP A 232 14.07 9.35 0.36
CA TRP A 232 14.08 9.03 1.79
C TRP A 232 14.81 7.72 2.11
N LEU A 233 14.67 6.69 1.26
CA LEU A 233 15.29 5.37 1.39
C LEU A 233 16.75 5.35 0.95
N ALA A 234 17.26 6.41 0.31
CA ALA A 234 18.65 6.49 -0.12
C ALA A 234 19.60 6.32 1.09
N PRO A 235 20.71 5.56 0.95
CA PRO A 235 21.67 5.36 2.04
C PRO A 235 22.16 6.67 2.67
N GLY A 236 22.31 7.72 1.86
CA GLY A 236 22.74 9.04 2.32
C GLY A 236 21.78 9.74 3.29
N ASN A 237 20.51 9.31 3.37
CA ASN A 237 19.53 9.87 4.30
C ASN A 237 19.59 9.23 5.70
N PHE A 238 20.50 8.29 5.97
CA PHE A 238 20.65 7.67 7.29
C PHE A 238 22.07 7.87 7.83
N ASP A 239 22.21 8.04 9.14
CA ASP A 239 23.52 8.07 9.82
C ASP A 239 24.02 6.65 10.16
N GLY A 240 25.24 6.54 10.71
CA GLY A 240 25.85 5.25 11.05
C GLY A 240 25.12 4.46 12.14
N SER A 241 24.16 5.08 12.84
CA SER A 241 23.28 4.42 13.81
C SER A 241 21.91 4.04 13.22
N GLY A 242 21.71 4.25 11.92
CA GLY A 242 20.45 3.97 11.23
C GLY A 242 19.38 5.04 11.43
N ARG A 243 19.70 6.19 12.02
CA ARG A 243 18.75 7.28 12.23
C ARG A 243 18.63 8.15 10.97
N GLN A 244 17.39 8.46 10.58
CA GLN A 244 17.11 9.32 9.42
C GLN A 244 17.65 10.76 9.63
N ARG A 245 18.18 11.37 8.58
CA ARG A 245 18.63 12.76 8.54
C ARG A 245 17.50 13.71 8.17
N GLN A 246 16.66 13.31 7.21
CA GLN A 246 15.43 13.99 6.83
C GLN A 246 14.25 13.01 6.92
N THR A 247 13.09 13.55 7.29
CA THR A 247 11.86 12.78 7.39
C THR A 247 11.28 12.52 6.01
N LEU A 248 10.46 11.47 5.86
CA LEU A 248 9.77 11.19 4.60
C LEU A 248 8.92 12.38 4.15
N ALA A 249 8.29 13.09 5.10
CA ALA A 249 7.49 14.28 4.86
C ALA A 249 8.27 15.41 4.18
N THR A 250 9.60 15.48 4.33
CA THR A 250 10.45 16.48 3.66
C THR A 250 10.45 16.31 2.13
N TRP A 251 10.22 15.09 1.67
CA TRP A 251 10.26 14.72 0.26
C TRP A 251 8.88 14.56 -0.36
N MET A 252 7.83 14.50 0.48
CA MET A 252 6.48 14.29 0.01
C MET A 252 6.00 15.48 -0.83
N PRO A 253 5.30 15.23 -1.95
CA PRO A 253 4.70 16.32 -2.71
C PRO A 253 3.68 17.04 -1.84
N ASP A 254 3.58 18.36 -2.01
CA ASP A 254 2.49 19.12 -1.41
C ASP A 254 1.16 18.45 -1.79
N SER A 255 0.24 18.38 -0.83
CA SER A 255 -1.12 17.89 -1.03
C SER A 255 -1.96 18.88 -1.87
N ALA A 256 -1.41 19.33 -3.01
CA ALA A 256 -2.15 20.04 -4.03
C ALA A 256 -3.00 19.01 -4.80
N GLY A 257 -4.22 18.85 -4.34
CA GLY A 257 -5.30 18.23 -5.09
C GLY A 257 -6.54 19.06 -4.84
N ALA A 258 -6.74 20.11 -5.64
CA ALA A 258 -8.01 20.82 -5.64
C ALA A 258 -9.12 19.79 -5.91
N PRO A 259 -10.23 19.81 -5.15
CA PRO A 259 -11.37 18.97 -5.50
C PRO A 259 -11.78 19.31 -6.93
N LEU A 260 -12.06 18.28 -7.75
CA LEU A 260 -12.90 18.48 -8.91
C LEU A 260 -14.24 18.95 -8.37
N VAL A 261 -14.47 20.26 -8.35
CA VAL A 261 -15.79 20.83 -8.12
C VAL A 261 -16.59 20.43 -9.34
N ILE A 262 -17.37 19.35 -9.20
CA ILE A 262 -18.43 19.04 -10.15
C ILE A 262 -19.56 19.98 -9.77
N ASP A 263 -19.68 21.10 -10.48
CA ASP A 263 -20.91 21.88 -10.45
C ASP A 263 -22.02 20.96 -11.00
N VAL A 264 -22.88 20.50 -10.08
CA VAL A 264 -24.09 19.70 -10.34
C VAL A 264 -25.23 20.60 -10.77
#